data_AF-A0A3G6PJT3-F1
#
_entry.id   AF-A0A3G6PJT3-F1
#
_cell.length_a   1.000
_cell.length_b   1.000
_cell.length_c   1.000
_cell.angle_alpha   90.00
_cell.angle_beta   90.00
_cell.angle_gamma   90.00
#
_symmetry.space_group_name_H-M   'P 1'
#
loop_
_entity.id
_entity.type
_entity.pdbx_description
1 polymer ?
#
loop_
_entity_poly.entity_id
_entity_poly.type
_entity_poly.pdbx_seq_one_letter_code
_entity_poly.pdbx_strand_id
1 'polypeptide(L)'
;MIKNIALIGGWSILILSCSQKKENNTKANDELRSVIAKYKPTGDTLNYVNSFLKKLDDKNTEAGIFINKYEYQIEDSCYKANKKRWDSMSVHQNETARESFDSIITPQVKKYREHFGINFDEYAIAREFLVSRNSTVKYLNKKYKLGLWDPTLDPVTEDQQK
;
A
#
# COMPACT_ATOMS: atom_id res chain seq x y z
N MET A 1 13.03 72.34 -8.83
CA MET A 1 14.05 71.63 -8.02
C MET A 1 13.47 70.29 -7.57
N ILE A 2 14.36 69.32 -7.45
CA ILE A 2 14.19 67.86 -7.38
C ILE A 2 13.71 67.37 -5.99
N LYS A 3 12.78 66.40 -6.03
CA LYS A 3 12.54 65.20 -5.16
C LYS A 3 12.29 65.33 -3.65
N ASN A 4 11.23 64.64 -3.21
CA ASN A 4 11.21 63.59 -2.17
C ASN A 4 9.85 62.86 -2.31
N ILE A 5 9.75 61.72 -3.00
CA ILE A 5 10.07 60.34 -2.57
C ILE A 5 9.37 59.94 -1.26
N ALA A 6 8.27 59.20 -1.46
CA ALA A 6 7.82 57.97 -0.78
C ALA A 6 7.70 57.95 0.76
N LEU A 7 6.57 57.44 1.26
CA LEU A 7 6.37 56.01 1.55
C LEU A 7 4.94 55.85 2.11
N ILE A 8 4.03 55.18 1.40
CA ILE A 8 3.77 53.74 1.52
C ILE A 8 3.56 53.35 2.98
N GLY A 9 2.32 53.42 3.44
CA GLY A 9 1.94 53.03 4.80
C GLY A 9 0.43 52.97 4.96
N GLY A 10 -0.24 52.10 4.18
CA GLY A 10 -1.70 51.99 4.30
C GLY A 10 -2.36 50.93 3.43
N TRP A 11 -1.61 49.93 2.95
CA TRP A 11 -2.15 48.82 2.14
C TRP A 11 -1.81 47.46 2.76
N SER A 12 -1.91 47.37 4.09
CA SER A 12 -1.67 46.11 4.82
C SER A 12 -2.94 45.49 5.42
N ILE A 13 -4.13 46.03 5.15
CA ILE A 13 -5.40 45.56 5.75
C ILE A 13 -6.27 44.77 4.76
N LEU A 14 -5.69 44.16 3.72
CA LEU A 14 -6.45 43.34 2.74
C LEU A 14 -5.97 41.89 2.57
N ILE A 15 -5.12 41.36 3.47
CA ILE A 15 -4.70 39.94 3.43
C ILE A 15 -5.23 39.15 4.65
N LEU A 16 -6.34 39.59 5.25
CA LEU A 16 -7.09 38.82 6.26
C LEU A 16 -8.30 38.07 5.69
N SER A 17 -8.52 38.10 4.37
CA SER A 17 -9.18 36.97 3.73
C SER A 17 -8.17 35.84 3.65
N CYS A 18 -7.96 35.19 4.80
CA CYS A 18 -7.65 33.78 4.85
C CYS A 18 -8.68 33.09 3.95
N SER A 19 -8.30 32.91 2.68
CA SER A 19 -8.79 31.80 1.89
C SER A 19 -8.63 30.60 2.81
N GLN A 20 -9.74 30.15 3.38
CA GLN A 20 -9.89 28.77 3.75
C GLN A 20 -9.66 28.02 2.44
N LYS A 21 -8.38 27.78 2.12
CA LYS A 21 -7.98 26.54 1.48
C LYS A 21 -8.65 25.49 2.35
N LYS A 22 -9.84 25.06 1.92
CA LYS A 22 -10.17 23.65 1.95
C LYS A 22 -8.94 22.98 1.35
N GLU A 23 -7.96 22.69 2.19
CA GLU A 23 -7.24 21.44 2.05
C GLU A 23 -8.36 20.40 2.07
N ASN A 24 -8.88 20.10 0.88
CA ASN A 24 -9.25 18.73 0.59
C ASN A 24 -7.95 17.98 0.86
N ASN A 25 -7.74 17.59 2.11
CA ASN A 25 -6.61 16.77 2.53
C ASN A 25 -6.89 15.41 1.92
N THR A 26 -6.59 15.30 0.62
CA THR A 26 -6.69 14.06 -0.14
C THR A 26 -5.79 13.07 0.59
N LYS A 27 -6.41 12.07 1.20
CA LYS A 27 -5.67 11.05 1.93
C LYS A 27 -5.00 10.14 0.92
N ALA A 28 -3.88 9.53 1.31
CA ALA A 28 -3.08 8.65 0.46
C ALA A 28 -3.92 7.57 -0.24
N ASN A 29 -4.98 7.07 0.42
CA ASN A 29 -5.81 5.98 -0.10
C ASN A 29 -7.16 6.42 -0.70
N ASP A 30 -7.41 7.71 -0.96
CA ASP A 30 -8.72 8.16 -1.48
C ASP A 30 -9.02 7.66 -2.90
N GLU A 31 -8.00 7.54 -3.76
CA GLU A 31 -8.15 6.89 -5.06
C GLU A 31 -8.56 5.42 -4.93
N LEU A 32 -7.89 4.68 -4.03
CA LEU A 32 -8.20 3.28 -3.79
C LEU A 32 -9.62 3.12 -3.22
N ARG A 33 -10.03 4.00 -2.29
CA ARG A 33 -11.41 4.06 -1.77
C ARG A 33 -12.43 4.20 -2.89
N SER A 34 -12.14 5.05 -3.88
CA SER A 34 -13.01 5.24 -5.05
C SER A 34 -13.12 3.96 -5.90
N VAL A 35 -12.03 3.21 -6.06
CA VAL A 35 -12.03 1.91 -6.76
C VAL A 35 -12.85 0.85 -6.03
N ILE A 36 -12.74 0.79 -4.70
CA ILE A 36 -13.41 -0.25 -3.91
C ILE A 36 -14.86 0.07 -3.52
N ALA A 37 -15.28 1.35 -3.57
CA ALA A 37 -16.61 1.80 -3.17
C ALA A 37 -17.75 1.03 -3.86
N LYS A 38 -17.54 0.58 -5.09
CA LYS A 38 -18.54 -0.21 -5.84
C LYS A 38 -18.84 -1.60 -5.28
N TYR A 39 -17.94 -2.15 -4.46
CA TYR A 39 -18.09 -3.50 -3.89
C TYR A 39 -18.85 -3.51 -2.56
N LYS A 40 -19.10 -2.34 -1.95
CA LYS A 40 -19.91 -2.16 -0.73
C LYS A 40 -19.60 -3.22 0.35
N PRO A 41 -18.36 -3.29 0.89
CA PRO A 41 -18.07 -4.23 1.98
C PRO A 41 -18.98 -3.96 3.18
N THR A 42 -19.31 -5.01 3.93
CA THR A 42 -20.20 -4.96 5.10
C THR A 42 -19.54 -5.64 6.30
N GLY A 43 -20.12 -5.45 7.49
CA GLY A 43 -19.70 -6.11 8.72
C GLY A 43 -18.21 -5.93 9.03
N ASP A 44 -17.57 -7.02 9.46
CA ASP A 44 -16.17 -7.01 9.86
C ASP A 44 -15.22 -6.68 8.71
N THR A 45 -15.53 -7.12 7.48
CA THR A 45 -14.72 -6.78 6.30
C THR A 45 -14.66 -5.26 6.08
N LEU A 46 -15.79 -4.55 6.22
CA LEU A 46 -15.81 -3.09 6.13
C LEU A 46 -14.94 -2.45 7.21
N ASN A 47 -15.06 -2.94 8.45
CA ASN A 47 -14.31 -2.42 9.58
C ASN A 47 -12.80 -2.60 9.40
N TYR A 48 -12.36 -3.79 8.99
CA TYR A 48 -10.96 -4.09 8.77
C TYR A 48 -10.37 -3.34 7.58
N VAL A 49 -11.08 -3.26 6.45
CA VAL A 49 -10.64 -2.48 5.28
C VAL A 49 -10.51 -1.00 5.63
N ASN A 50 -11.50 -0.42 6.32
CA ASN A 50 -11.45 0.98 6.72
C ASN A 50 -10.34 1.27 7.74
N SER A 51 -10.19 0.41 8.75
CA SER A 51 -9.10 0.52 9.74
C SER A 51 -7.74 0.46 9.05
N PHE A 52 -7.54 -0.53 8.17
CA PHE A 52 -6.31 -0.71 7.43
C PHE A 52 -5.96 0.54 6.61
N LEU A 53 -6.87 1.04 5.77
CA LEU A 53 -6.64 2.23 4.96
C LEU A 53 -6.43 3.49 5.82
N LYS A 54 -7.13 3.61 6.96
CA LYS A 54 -6.95 4.73 7.87
C LYS A 54 -5.55 4.73 8.51
N LYS A 55 -5.08 3.59 9.01
CA LYS A 55 -3.74 3.47 9.62
C LYS A 55 -2.63 3.79 8.62
N LEU A 56 -2.83 3.43 7.36
CA LEU A 56 -1.93 3.80 6.26
C LEU A 56 -1.97 5.31 5.96
N ASP A 57 -3.16 5.91 5.91
CA ASP A 57 -3.31 7.36 5.73
C ASP A 57 -2.65 8.16 6.87
N ASP A 58 -2.78 7.70 8.12
CA ASP A 58 -2.16 8.33 9.30
C ASP A 58 -0.61 8.34 9.19
N LYS A 59 -0.06 7.50 8.32
CA LYS A 59 1.37 7.41 7.98
C LYS A 59 1.68 7.88 6.56
N ASN A 60 0.72 8.53 5.89
CA ASN A 60 0.81 8.98 4.50
C ASN A 60 1.35 7.90 3.54
N THR A 61 0.88 6.66 3.70
CA THR A 61 1.32 5.52 2.90
C THR A 61 0.16 4.98 2.08
N GLU A 62 0.38 4.69 0.81
CA GLU A 62 -0.64 4.06 -0.03
C GLU A 62 -0.63 2.54 0.19
N ALA A 63 -1.80 1.89 0.13
CA ALA A 63 -1.93 0.45 0.36
C ALA A 63 -1.10 -0.40 -0.59
N GLY A 64 -0.98 -0.01 -1.87
CA GLY A 64 -0.13 -0.73 -2.81
C GLY A 64 1.36 -0.66 -2.46
N ILE A 65 1.84 0.45 -1.88
CA ILE A 65 3.22 0.58 -1.39
C ILE A 65 3.41 -0.36 -0.19
N PHE A 66 2.47 -0.35 0.74
CA PHE A 66 2.50 -1.24 1.90
C PHE A 66 2.53 -2.72 1.47
N ILE A 67 1.61 -3.13 0.59
CA ILE A 67 1.52 -4.52 0.11
C ILE A 67 2.81 -4.93 -0.62
N ASN A 68 3.35 -4.08 -1.49
CA ASN A 68 4.62 -4.38 -2.17
C ASN A 68 5.76 -4.67 -1.19
N LYS A 69 5.86 -3.84 -0.15
CA LYS A 69 6.93 -4.00 0.84
C LYS A 69 6.70 -5.21 1.74
N TYR A 70 5.47 -5.44 2.18
CA TYR A 70 5.08 -6.56 3.03
C TYR A 70 5.28 -7.90 2.32
N GLU A 71 4.85 -8.02 1.06
CA GLU A 71 4.84 -9.29 0.31
C GLU A 71 6.14 -9.57 -0.44
N TYR A 72 6.82 -8.55 -0.99
CA TYR A 72 7.93 -8.79 -1.92
C TYR A 72 9.27 -8.23 -1.44
N GLN A 73 9.32 -6.94 -1.04
CA GLN A 73 10.62 -6.28 -0.83
C GLN A 73 11.38 -6.81 0.39
N ILE A 74 10.68 -7.19 1.46
CA ILE A 74 11.31 -7.76 2.65
C ILE A 74 11.92 -9.13 2.31
N GLU A 75 11.18 -9.98 1.62
CA GLU A 75 11.65 -11.29 1.17
C GLU A 75 12.84 -11.16 0.21
N ASP A 76 12.72 -10.35 -0.84
CA ASP A 76 13.79 -10.08 -1.81
C ASP A 76 15.08 -9.59 -1.13
N SER A 77 14.95 -8.69 -0.16
CA SER A 77 16.10 -8.17 0.59
C SER A 77 16.78 -9.27 1.41
N CYS A 78 15.98 -10.12 2.07
CA CYS A 78 16.52 -11.25 2.84
C CYS A 78 17.18 -12.27 1.91
N TYR A 79 16.59 -12.54 0.74
CA TYR A 79 17.16 -13.45 -0.26
C TYR A 79 18.48 -12.93 -0.79
N LYS A 80 18.53 -11.66 -1.23
CA LYS A 80 19.74 -11.01 -1.74
C LYS A 80 20.89 -11.04 -0.73
N ALA A 81 20.61 -10.77 0.55
CA ALA A 81 21.61 -10.82 1.61
C ALA A 81 22.22 -12.22 1.80
N ASN A 82 21.47 -13.27 1.45
CA ASN A 82 21.89 -14.66 1.63
C ASN A 82 22.21 -15.37 0.30
N LYS A 83 22.10 -14.70 -0.85
CA LYS A 83 22.15 -15.29 -2.20
C LYS A 83 23.35 -16.21 -2.42
N LYS A 84 24.55 -15.78 -1.99
CA LYS A 84 25.78 -16.58 -2.14
C LYS A 84 25.71 -17.93 -1.43
N ARG A 85 25.02 -18.00 -0.30
CA ARG A 85 24.77 -19.25 0.44
C ARG A 85 23.76 -20.11 -0.32
N TRP A 86 22.69 -19.53 -0.86
CA TRP A 86 21.67 -20.23 -1.64
C TRP A 86 22.21 -20.85 -2.92
N ASP A 87 22.95 -20.07 -3.72
CA ASP A 87 23.54 -20.53 -4.97
C ASP A 87 24.54 -21.69 -4.76
N SER A 88 25.02 -21.90 -3.51
CA SER A 88 25.95 -22.98 -3.14
C SER A 88 25.28 -24.23 -2.56
N MET A 89 23.98 -24.19 -2.24
CA MET A 89 23.25 -25.32 -1.65
C MET A 89 22.64 -26.21 -2.74
N SER A 90 22.68 -27.53 -2.53
CA SER A 90 21.94 -28.47 -3.37
C SER A 90 20.43 -28.31 -3.19
N VAL A 91 19.63 -28.82 -4.14
CA VAL A 91 18.16 -28.72 -4.12
C VAL A 91 17.55 -29.27 -2.81
N HIS A 92 18.04 -30.41 -2.30
CA HIS A 92 17.59 -30.96 -1.00
C HIS A 92 17.97 -30.09 0.21
N GLN A 93 19.13 -29.43 0.19
CA GLN A 93 19.53 -28.52 1.27
C GLN A 93 18.71 -27.22 1.28
N ASN A 94 18.15 -26.86 0.13
CA ASN A 94 17.31 -25.68 -0.05
C ASN A 94 15.97 -25.82 0.70
N GLU A 95 15.35 -27.01 0.64
CA GLU A 95 14.11 -27.30 1.36
C GLU A 95 14.26 -27.17 2.88
N THR A 96 15.34 -27.73 3.45
CA THR A 96 15.63 -27.59 4.89
C THR A 96 16.04 -26.15 5.28
N ALA A 97 16.65 -25.40 4.35
CA ALA A 97 17.03 -24.00 4.59
C ALA A 97 15.83 -23.04 4.59
N ARG A 98 14.67 -23.47 4.06
CA ARG A 98 13.45 -22.66 3.99
C ARG A 98 12.93 -22.23 5.36
N GLU A 99 12.92 -23.14 6.34
CA GLU A 99 12.50 -22.84 7.72
C GLU A 99 13.40 -21.77 8.38
N SER A 100 14.70 -21.83 8.10
CA SER A 100 15.65 -20.82 8.59
C SER A 100 15.38 -19.45 7.98
N PHE A 101 14.93 -19.40 6.74
CA PHE A 101 14.60 -18.16 6.05
C PHE A 101 13.29 -17.55 6.54
N ASP A 102 12.27 -18.38 6.73
CA ASP A 102 11.00 -17.97 7.32
C ASP A 102 11.20 -17.37 8.72
N SER A 103 12.17 -17.90 9.48
CA SER A 103 12.56 -17.35 10.78
C SER A 103 13.17 -15.93 10.72
N ILE A 104 13.69 -15.51 9.55
CA ILE A 104 14.26 -14.17 9.33
C ILE A 104 13.19 -13.24 8.74
N ILE A 105 12.42 -13.71 7.75
CA ILE A 105 11.38 -12.92 7.08
C ILE A 105 10.23 -12.61 8.02
N THR A 106 9.66 -13.63 8.66
CA THR A 106 8.43 -13.50 9.45
C THR A 106 8.54 -12.41 10.52
N PRO A 107 9.64 -12.29 11.29
CA PRO A 107 9.80 -11.19 12.23
C PRO A 107 9.88 -9.82 11.57
N GLN A 108 10.49 -9.68 10.39
CA GLN A 108 10.62 -8.40 9.70
C GLN A 108 9.27 -7.96 9.10
N VAL A 109 8.54 -8.90 8.50
CA VAL A 109 7.17 -8.69 8.02
C VAL A 109 6.25 -8.30 9.18
N LYS A 110 6.34 -9.00 10.32
CA LYS A 110 5.62 -8.66 11.56
C LYS A 110 5.96 -7.25 12.04
N LYS A 111 7.25 -6.92 12.19
CA LYS A 111 7.71 -5.58 12.60
C LYS A 111 7.20 -4.48 11.66
N TYR A 112 7.25 -4.71 10.35
CA TYR A 112 6.78 -3.75 9.37
C TYR A 112 5.27 -3.49 9.51
N ARG A 113 4.47 -4.54 9.70
CA ARG A 113 3.03 -4.41 9.94
C ARG A 113 2.70 -3.67 11.24
N GLU A 114 3.39 -4.05 12.32
CA GLU A 114 3.20 -3.45 13.65
C GLU A 114 3.62 -1.98 13.69
N HIS A 115 4.55 -1.53 12.84
CA HIS A 115 4.91 -0.11 12.69
C HIS A 115 3.70 0.78 12.32
N PHE A 116 2.72 0.22 11.60
CA PHE A 116 1.48 0.91 11.26
C PHE A 116 0.35 0.62 12.27
N GLY A 117 0.61 -0.15 13.32
CA GLY A 117 -0.40 -0.60 14.28
C GLY A 117 -1.41 -1.57 13.68
N ILE A 118 -1.08 -2.25 12.58
CA ILE A 118 -1.94 -3.22 11.90
C ILE A 118 -1.68 -4.60 12.51
N ASN A 119 -2.73 -5.31 12.92
CA ASN A 119 -2.60 -6.69 13.41
C ASN A 119 -2.72 -7.69 12.23
N PHE A 120 -2.46 -8.98 12.48
CA PHE A 120 -2.45 -9.98 11.42
C PHE A 120 -3.83 -10.15 10.78
N ASP A 121 -4.90 -10.30 11.57
CA ASP A 121 -6.26 -10.55 11.08
C ASP A 121 -6.78 -9.37 10.25
N GLU A 122 -6.52 -8.14 10.71
CA GLU A 122 -6.85 -6.92 9.98
C GLU A 122 -6.18 -6.88 8.61
N TYR A 123 -4.88 -7.19 8.56
CA TYR A 123 -4.19 -7.25 7.27
C TYR A 123 -4.70 -8.39 6.40
N ALA A 124 -4.90 -9.60 6.95
CA ALA A 124 -5.35 -10.76 6.21
C ALA A 124 -6.70 -10.49 5.52
N ILE A 125 -7.68 -9.99 6.27
CA ILE A 125 -9.03 -9.70 5.76
C ILE A 125 -9.00 -8.52 4.78
N ALA A 126 -8.28 -7.44 5.10
CA ALA A 126 -8.17 -6.30 4.19
C ALA A 126 -7.47 -6.69 2.88
N ARG A 127 -6.38 -7.45 2.95
CA ARG A 127 -5.65 -7.97 1.79
C ARG A 127 -6.55 -8.84 0.94
N GLU A 128 -7.21 -9.83 1.53
CA GLU A 128 -8.13 -10.73 0.81
C GLU A 128 -9.19 -9.93 0.05
N PHE A 129 -9.80 -8.94 0.70
CA PHE A 129 -10.77 -8.07 0.04
C PHE A 129 -10.15 -7.28 -1.13
N LEU A 130 -8.94 -6.75 -0.97
CA LEU A 130 -8.27 -5.93 -1.99
C LEU A 130 -7.76 -6.77 -3.17
N VAL A 131 -7.30 -8.00 -2.94
CA VAL A 131 -6.69 -8.84 -3.98
C VAL A 131 -7.65 -9.86 -4.61
N SER A 132 -8.91 -9.95 -4.15
CA SER A 132 -9.94 -10.83 -4.72
C SER A 132 -10.85 -10.14 -5.75
N ARG A 133 -10.64 -8.85 -6.03
CA ARG A 133 -11.55 -8.03 -6.82
C ARG A 133 -10.85 -7.46 -8.06
N ASN A 134 -11.36 -7.81 -9.25
CA ASN A 134 -10.69 -7.51 -10.52
C ASN A 134 -10.27 -6.06 -10.71
N SER A 135 -11.11 -5.06 -10.38
CA SER A 135 -10.67 -3.67 -10.57
C SER A 135 -9.66 -3.21 -9.54
N THR A 136 -9.72 -3.76 -8.33
CA THR A 136 -8.76 -3.47 -7.28
C THR A 136 -7.40 -4.06 -7.67
N VAL A 137 -7.39 -5.32 -8.12
CA VAL A 137 -6.19 -5.98 -8.67
C VAL A 137 -5.63 -5.21 -9.86
N LYS A 138 -6.46 -4.84 -10.84
CA LYS A 138 -6.04 -4.03 -12.00
C LYS A 138 -5.46 -2.68 -11.59
N TYR A 139 -6.09 -1.99 -10.64
CA TYR A 139 -5.57 -0.73 -10.08
C TYR A 139 -4.21 -0.95 -9.42
N LEU A 140 -4.11 -1.93 -8.54
CA LEU A 140 -2.89 -2.23 -7.78
C LEU A 140 -1.73 -2.63 -8.70
N ASN A 141 -1.98 -3.49 -9.70
CA ASN A 141 -0.99 -3.88 -10.69
C ASN A 141 -0.56 -2.70 -11.57
N LYS A 142 -1.51 -1.90 -12.07
CA LYS A 142 -1.20 -0.76 -12.95
C LYS A 142 -0.39 0.31 -12.22
N LYS A 143 -0.74 0.65 -10.98
CA LYS A 143 -0.11 1.75 -10.23
C LYS A 143 1.19 1.32 -9.56
N TYR A 144 1.26 0.10 -9.01
CA TYR A 144 2.39 -0.34 -8.17
C TYR A 144 3.20 -1.52 -8.72
N LYS A 145 2.82 -2.07 -9.88
CA LYS A 145 3.52 -3.19 -10.54
C LYS A 145 3.65 -4.43 -9.65
N LEU A 146 2.60 -4.76 -8.90
CA LEU A 146 2.64 -5.86 -7.91
C LEU A 146 2.64 -7.25 -8.54
N GLY A 147 2.20 -7.41 -9.80
CA GLY A 147 2.09 -8.73 -10.42
C GLY A 147 1.08 -9.65 -9.73
N LEU A 148 0.06 -9.08 -9.06
CA LEU A 148 -1.04 -9.84 -8.47
C LEU A 148 -1.76 -10.61 -9.58
N TRP A 149 -2.14 -11.85 -9.27
CA TRP A 149 -2.89 -12.68 -10.22
C TRP A 149 -4.23 -12.01 -10.59
N ASP A 150 -4.42 -11.77 -11.89
CA ASP A 150 -5.66 -11.23 -12.44
C ASP A 150 -6.46 -12.38 -13.04
N PRO A 151 -7.58 -12.81 -12.42
CA PRO A 151 -8.40 -13.92 -12.92
C PRO A 151 -9.01 -13.66 -14.30
N THR A 152 -8.93 -12.43 -14.83
CA THR A 152 -9.40 -12.10 -16.18
C THR A 152 -8.32 -12.22 -17.26
N LEU A 153 -7.07 -12.48 -16.88
CA LEU A 153 -5.96 -12.69 -17.81
C LEU A 153 -5.71 -14.17 -18.12
N ASP A 154 -6.23 -15.09 -17.31
CA ASP A 154 -6.30 -16.51 -17.67
C ASP A 154 -7.53 -16.72 -18.55
N PRO A 155 -7.39 -17.13 -19.83
CA PRO A 155 -8.54 -17.58 -20.58
C PRO A 155 -9.09 -18.81 -19.85
N VAL A 156 -10.34 -18.73 -19.41
CA VAL A 156 -11.11 -19.94 -19.11
C VAL A 156 -11.18 -20.69 -20.44
N THR A 157 -10.28 -21.65 -20.65
CA THR A 157 -10.41 -22.59 -21.76
C THR A 157 -11.72 -23.33 -21.53
N GLU A 158 -12.55 -23.39 -22.58
CA GLU A 158 -13.89 -24.01 -22.56
C GLU A 158 -13.88 -25.47 -22.08
N ASP A 159 -12.69 -26.09 -22.00
CA ASP A 159 -12.47 -27.44 -21.49
C ASP A 159 -12.72 -27.62 -19.98
N GLN A 160 -12.90 -26.55 -19.20
CA GLN A 160 -13.23 -26.63 -17.76
C GLN A 160 -14.73 -26.42 -17.44
N GLN A 161 -15.60 -26.40 -18.45
CA GLN A 161 -17.06 -26.28 -18.27
C GLN A 161 -17.84 -27.58 -18.60
N LYS A 162 -17.20 -28.75 -18.58
CA LYS A 162 -17.89 -30.05 -18.71
C LYS A 162 -17.93 -30.82 -17.39
#